data_AF-A2YHS7-F1
#
_entry.id   AF-A2YHS7-F1
#
_cell.length_a   1.000
_cell.length_b   1.000
_cell.length_c   1.000
_cell.angle_alpha   90.00
_cell.angle_beta   90.00
_cell.angle_gamma   90.00
#
_symmetry.space_group_name_H-M   'P 1'
#
loop_
_entity.id
_entity.type
_entity.pdbx_description
1 polymer ?
#
loop_
_entity_poly.entity_id
_entity_poly.type
_entity_poly.pdbx_seq_one_letter_code
_entity_poly.pdbx_strand_id
1 'polypeptide(L)'
;MAAFAMIIMATTTTAQQFSEDEKAAFVNLHNSARAAVGVGPVAWNDALAAQALQHARYCQTQHIPGPYGENLWWSYGAGTTGTPADAMSYWLAEKANSV
;
A
#
# COMPACT_ATOMS: atom_id res chain seq x y z
N MET A 1 39.14 -10.57 37.71
CA MET A 1 37.74 -10.27 37.36
C MET A 1 37.77 -9.41 36.12
N ALA A 2 37.48 -9.97 34.94
CA ALA A 2 37.47 -9.23 33.68
C ALA A 2 36.04 -8.79 33.38
N ALA A 3 35.84 -7.48 33.20
CA ALA A 3 34.54 -6.91 32.86
C ALA A 3 34.23 -7.18 31.38
N PHE A 4 33.11 -7.86 31.11
CA PHE A 4 32.59 -8.01 29.75
C PHE A 4 31.91 -6.70 29.34
N ALA A 5 32.44 -6.06 28.30
CA ALA A 5 31.81 -4.92 27.66
C ALA A 5 30.52 -5.40 26.94
N MET A 6 29.38 -4.89 27.36
CA MET A 6 28.09 -5.15 26.74
C MET A 6 27.97 -4.30 25.47
N ILE A 7 28.17 -4.91 24.30
CA ILE A 7 27.91 -4.26 23.01
C ILE A 7 26.39 -4.26 22.82
N ILE A 8 25.76 -3.11 23.01
CA ILE A 8 24.34 -2.91 22.68
C ILE A 8 24.24 -2.81 21.16
N MET A 9 23.92 -3.91 20.49
CA MET A 9 23.47 -3.85 19.09
C MET A 9 22.08 -3.21 19.06
N ALA A 10 22.03 -1.93 18.71
CA ALA A 10 20.78 -1.26 18.40
C ALA A 10 20.19 -1.88 17.14
N THR A 11 19.19 -2.74 17.28
CA THR A 11 18.41 -3.27 16.17
C THR A 11 17.47 -2.18 15.68
N THR A 12 17.92 -1.37 14.72
CA THR A 12 17.01 -0.47 14.02
C THR A 12 16.01 -1.31 13.26
N THR A 13 14.79 -1.39 13.77
CA THR A 13 13.66 -1.99 13.05
C THR A 13 13.31 -1.05 11.90
N THR A 14 13.89 -1.28 10.72
CA THR A 14 13.47 -0.59 9.50
C THR A 14 12.02 -0.97 9.23
N ALA A 15 11.11 0.02 9.27
CA ALA A 15 9.78 -0.18 8.73
C ALA A 15 9.93 -0.64 7.28
N GLN A 16 9.22 -1.69 6.88
CA GLN A 16 9.22 -2.13 5.49
C GLN A 16 8.82 -0.95 4.61
N GLN A 17 9.74 -0.54 3.73
CA GLN A 17 9.61 0.66 2.93
C GLN A 17 9.41 0.22 1.48
N PHE A 18 8.42 0.81 0.81
CA PHE A 18 8.22 0.61 -0.63
C PHE A 18 9.46 1.09 -1.40
N SER A 19 9.93 0.28 -2.33
CA SER A 19 10.94 0.67 -3.32
C SER A 19 10.39 1.76 -4.24
N GLU A 20 11.28 2.53 -4.87
CA GLU A 20 10.87 3.58 -5.81
C GLU A 20 10.07 3.01 -7.00
N ASP A 21 10.39 1.80 -7.46
CA ASP A 21 9.66 1.12 -8.52
C ASP A 21 8.22 0.75 -8.07
N GLU A 22 8.04 0.28 -6.84
CA GLU A 22 6.71 -0.01 -6.28
C GLU A 22 5.89 1.28 -6.15
N LYS A 23 6.48 2.35 -5.61
CA LYS A 23 5.83 3.66 -5.49
C LYS A 23 5.38 4.16 -6.87
N ALA A 24 6.27 4.10 -7.86
CA ALA A 24 5.99 4.50 -9.23
C ALA A 24 4.88 3.65 -9.85
N ALA A 25 4.86 2.33 -9.62
CA ALA A 25 3.81 1.45 -10.12
C ALA A 25 2.43 1.86 -9.60
N PHE A 26 2.29 2.09 -8.28
CA PHE A 26 1.03 2.55 -7.69
C PHE A 26 0.59 3.90 -8.28
N VAL A 27 1.48 4.89 -8.32
CA VAL A 27 1.15 6.25 -8.81
C VAL A 27 0.79 6.23 -10.30
N ASN A 28 1.53 5.49 -11.13
CA ASN A 28 1.31 5.44 -12.58
C ASN A 28 -0.04 4.80 -12.92
N LEU A 29 -0.40 3.71 -12.24
CA LEU A 29 -1.71 3.06 -12.42
C LEU A 29 -2.87 4.01 -12.09
N HIS A 30 -2.79 4.72 -10.96
CA HIS A 30 -3.80 5.71 -10.58
C HIS A 30 -3.86 6.88 -11.57
N ASN A 31 -2.70 7.42 -11.98
CA ASN A 31 -2.65 8.56 -12.89
C ASN A 31 -3.14 8.21 -14.30
N SER A 32 -2.91 6.97 -14.77
CA SER A 32 -3.50 6.47 -16.01
C SER A 32 -5.03 6.43 -15.93
N ALA A 33 -5.58 5.86 -14.86
CA ALA A 33 -7.02 5.82 -14.62
C ALA A 33 -7.65 7.22 -14.52
N ARG A 34 -6.99 8.14 -13.81
CA ARG A 34 -7.44 9.53 -13.63
C ARG A 34 -7.41 10.32 -14.93
N ALA A 35 -6.37 10.15 -15.74
CA ALA A 35 -6.28 10.76 -17.07
C ALA A 35 -7.43 10.29 -17.98
N ALA A 36 -7.82 9.02 -17.92
CA ALA A 36 -8.92 8.47 -18.72
C ALA A 36 -10.29 9.10 -18.42
N VAL A 37 -10.44 9.76 -17.27
CA VAL A 37 -11.67 10.47 -16.87
C VAL A 37 -11.46 11.99 -16.74
N GLY A 38 -10.32 12.52 -17.18
CA GLY A 38 -10.05 13.95 -17.24
C GLY A 38 -9.83 14.66 -15.90
N VAL A 39 -9.43 13.94 -14.84
CA VAL A 39 -9.09 14.55 -13.54
C VAL A 39 -7.58 14.64 -13.34
N GLY A 40 -7.12 15.64 -12.58
CA GLY A 40 -5.69 15.92 -12.39
C GLY A 40 -4.92 14.77 -11.71
N PRO A 41 -3.59 14.68 -11.88
CA PRO A 41 -2.79 13.59 -11.33
C PRO A 41 -2.65 13.65 -9.80
N VAL A 42 -2.19 12.55 -9.22
CA VAL A 42 -1.79 12.42 -7.81
C VAL A 42 -0.30 12.08 -7.69
N ALA A 43 0.25 12.28 -6.50
CA ALA A 43 1.62 11.95 -6.14
C ALA A 43 1.65 11.03 -4.92
N TRP A 44 2.77 10.34 -4.72
CA TRP A 44 3.00 9.48 -3.57
C TRP A 44 3.01 10.27 -2.26
N ASN A 45 2.50 9.67 -1.18
CA ASN A 45 2.55 10.22 0.17
C ASN A 45 2.98 9.12 1.14
N ASP A 46 4.16 9.28 1.75
CA ASP A 46 4.74 8.27 2.64
C ASP A 46 3.92 8.03 3.91
N ALA A 47 3.25 9.06 4.44
CA ALA A 47 2.41 8.91 5.63
C ALA A 47 1.16 8.07 5.34
N LEU A 48 0.50 8.32 4.21
CA LEU A 48 -0.63 7.52 3.74
C LEU A 48 -0.20 6.07 3.48
N ALA A 49 0.94 5.87 2.80
CA ALA A 49 1.46 4.54 2.52
C ALA A 49 1.81 3.75 3.79
N ALA A 50 2.39 4.42 4.79
CA ALA A 50 2.70 3.80 6.08
C ALA A 50 1.41 3.37 6.82
N GLN A 51 0.35 4.18 6.77
CA GLN A 51 -0.94 3.81 7.35
C GLN A 51 -1.58 2.62 6.62
N ALA A 52 -1.56 2.62 5.28
CA ALA A 52 -2.08 1.51 4.47
C ALA A 52 -1.31 0.20 4.74
N LEU A 53 0.02 0.27 4.81
CA LEU A 53 0.87 -0.88 5.13
C LEU A 53 0.60 -1.41 6.54
N GLN A 54 0.43 -0.52 7.52
CA GLN A 54 0.10 -0.92 8.88
C GLN A 54 -1.26 -1.62 8.93
N HIS A 55 -2.25 -1.13 8.20
CA HIS A 55 -3.57 -1.78 8.14
C HIS A 55 -3.51 -3.16 7.47
N ALA A 56 -2.81 -3.29 6.34
CA ALA A 56 -2.68 -4.55 5.60
C ALA A 56 -2.10 -5.69 6.45
N ARG A 57 -1.25 -5.38 7.45
CA ARG A 57 -0.68 -6.37 8.39
C ARG A 57 -1.73 -7.06 9.27
N TYR A 58 -2.86 -6.42 9.55
CA TYR A 58 -3.90 -7.01 10.39
C TYR A 58 -4.76 -8.03 9.63
N CYS A 59 -4.62 -8.09 8.31
CA CYS A 59 -5.42 -8.93 7.44
C CYS A 59 -6.94 -8.80 7.70
N GLN A 60 -7.39 -7.56 7.82
CA GLN A 60 -8.72 -7.16 8.27
C GLN A 60 -9.50 -6.43 7.17
N THR A 61 -10.80 -6.67 7.04
CA THR A 61 -11.67 -6.04 6.03
C THR A 61 -12.37 -4.78 6.56
N GLN A 62 -12.05 -4.36 7.78
CA GLN A 62 -12.63 -3.17 8.40
C GLN A 62 -12.11 -1.89 7.75
N HIS A 63 -12.97 -0.89 7.64
CA HIS A 63 -12.62 0.46 7.20
C HIS A 63 -11.49 1.07 8.05
N ILE A 64 -10.58 1.79 7.39
CA ILE A 64 -9.44 2.49 7.96
C ILE A 64 -9.90 3.88 8.42
N PRO A 65 -10.01 4.15 9.74
CA PRO A 65 -10.36 5.47 10.21
C PRO A 65 -9.21 6.44 9.95
N GLY A 66 -9.52 7.64 9.43
CA GLY A 66 -8.51 8.66 9.21
C GLY A 66 -8.96 9.79 8.31
N PRO A 67 -8.07 10.74 8.03
CA PRO A 67 -8.35 11.88 7.14
C PRO A 67 -8.27 11.51 5.65
N TYR A 68 -7.78 10.30 5.33
CA TYR A 68 -7.62 9.82 3.96
C TYR A 68 -8.78 8.93 3.57
N GLY A 69 -9.19 9.00 2.29
CA GLY A 69 -10.10 8.02 1.71
C GLY A 69 -9.40 6.67 1.52
N GLU A 70 -10.20 5.61 1.36
CA GLU A 70 -9.70 4.25 1.22
C GLU A 70 -10.34 3.51 0.03
N ASN A 71 -9.58 2.56 -0.50
CA ASN A 71 -10.03 1.56 -1.45
C ASN A 71 -9.38 0.22 -1.08
N LEU A 72 -10.11 -0.62 -0.37
CA LEU A 72 -9.61 -1.92 0.05
C LEU A 72 -9.71 -2.94 -1.10
N TRP A 73 -8.73 -3.83 -1.19
CA TRP A 73 -8.73 -4.96 -2.09
C TRP A 73 -8.18 -6.19 -1.39
N TRP A 74 -8.73 -7.35 -1.70
CA TRP A 74 -8.35 -8.61 -1.07
C TRP A 74 -8.22 -9.72 -2.11
N SER A 75 -7.27 -10.63 -1.85
CA SER A 75 -7.13 -11.89 -2.59
C SER A 75 -7.24 -13.06 -1.62
N TYR A 76 -7.82 -14.17 -2.09
CA TYR A 76 -7.95 -15.41 -1.34
C TYR A 76 -7.29 -16.54 -2.13
N GLY A 77 -6.64 -17.47 -1.42
CA GLY A 77 -5.98 -18.63 -2.01
C GLY A 77 -4.53 -18.78 -1.55
N ALA A 78 -4.09 -20.03 -1.37
CA ALA A 78 -2.70 -20.28 -0.99
C ALA A 78 -1.76 -19.88 -2.14
N GLY A 79 -0.72 -19.11 -1.84
CA GLY A 79 0.30 -18.71 -2.82
C GLY A 79 -0.09 -17.55 -3.74
N THR A 80 -1.21 -16.86 -3.50
CA THR A 80 -1.52 -15.62 -4.23
C THR A 80 -0.82 -14.43 -3.60
N THR A 81 0.15 -13.84 -4.30
CA THR A 81 0.66 -12.50 -3.98
C THR A 81 0.00 -11.53 -4.95
N GLY A 82 -0.88 -10.68 -4.43
CA GLY A 82 -1.53 -9.65 -5.25
C GLY A 82 -0.54 -8.61 -5.74
N THR A 83 -0.76 -8.10 -6.95
CA THR A 83 -0.01 -6.98 -7.51
C THR A 83 -0.84 -5.69 -7.46
N PRO A 84 -0.20 -4.51 -7.53
CA PRO A 84 -0.93 -3.24 -7.68
C PRO A 84 -1.90 -3.23 -8.87
N ALA A 85 -1.55 -3.94 -9.95
CA ALA A 85 -2.38 -4.02 -11.15
C ALA A 85 -3.65 -4.87 -10.96
N ASP A 86 -3.59 -5.92 -10.13
CA ASP A 86 -4.76 -6.75 -9.81
C ASP A 86 -5.80 -5.93 -9.06
N ALA A 87 -5.37 -5.17 -8.05
CA ALA A 87 -6.24 -4.28 -7.29
C ALA A 87 -6.83 -3.17 -8.17
N MET A 88 -6.01 -2.53 -9.01
CA MET A 88 -6.47 -1.49 -9.95
C MET A 88 -7.51 -2.02 -10.94
N SER A 89 -7.29 -3.21 -11.49
CA SER A 89 -8.22 -3.84 -12.43
C SER A 89 -9.57 -4.12 -11.77
N TYR A 90 -9.55 -4.57 -10.51
CA TYR A 90 -10.77 -4.79 -9.73
C TYR A 90 -11.57 -3.49 -9.54
N TRP A 91 -10.94 -2.43 -9.04
CA TRP A 91 -11.63 -1.15 -8.80
C TRP A 91 -12.13 -0.50 -10.09
N LEU A 92 -11.36 -0.57 -11.18
CA LEU A 92 -11.80 -0.02 -12.47
C LEU A 92 -12.97 -0.81 -13.08
N ALA A 93 -13.05 -2.11 -12.83
CA ALA A 93 -14.17 -2.94 -13.29
C ALA A 93 -15.49 -2.55 -12.62
N GLU A 94 -15.47 -1.96 -11.41
CA GLU A 94 -16.68 -1.45 -10.76
C GLU A 94 -17.41 -0.39 -11.60
N LYS A 95 -16.68 0.36 -12.44
CA LYS A 95 -17.29 1.29 -13.39
C LYS A 95 -18.32 0.62 -14.30
N ALA A 96 -18.10 -0.64 -14.69
CA ALA A 96 -19.03 -1.39 -15.54
C ALA A 96 -20.26 -1.92 -14.76
N ASN A 97 -20.17 -1.97 -13.43
CA ASN A 97 -21.23 -2.49 -12.55
C ASN A 97 -22.16 -1.40 -12.00
N SER A 98 -21.81 -0.12 -12.18
CA SER A 98 -22.66 1.02 -11.87
C SER A 98 -23.70 1.23 -12.96
N VAL A 99 -24.74 0.38 -12.97
CA VAL A 99 -26.00 0.58 -13.73
C VAL A 99 -26.98 1.46 -12.98
#